data_AF-A0A7S2XLT7-F1
#
_entry.id   AF-A0A7S2XLT7-F1
#
_cell.length_a   1.000
_cell.length_b   1.000
_cell.length_c   1.000
_cell.angle_alpha   90.00
_cell.angle_beta   90.00
_cell.angle_gamma   90.00
#
_symmetry.space_group_name_H-M   'P 1'
#
loop_
_entity.id
_entity.type
_entity.pdbx_description
1 polymer ?
#
loop_
_entity_poly.entity_id
_entity_poly.type
_entity_poly.pdbx_seq_one_letter_code
_entity_poly.pdbx_strand_id
1 'polypeptide(L)'
;PFPKLSMPIIQRVQKLLREKGQGLFDLAATPSTVKSILKEPYAVEKAVDDVLVDVLLTPLLTEGASDVVFDTLSYSAGPLPEQQLASLAATQSDFPVWVCYGKSDPWTPPARVERLKTFQSVERVVALDGAGHCPHDETPELVNPLLLEFLNRIREVTPS
;
A
#
# COMPACT_ATOMS: atom_id res chain seq x y z
N PRO A 1 -14.72 -3.57 -8.89
CA PRO A 1 -15.09 -2.75 -10.06
C PRO A 1 -16.54 -2.23 -9.94
N PHE A 2 -16.72 -0.93 -9.73
CA PHE A 2 -18.06 -0.33 -9.64
C PHE A 2 -18.78 -0.40 -11.02
N PRO A 3 -20.10 -0.60 -11.05
CA PRO A 3 -20.86 -0.72 -12.30
C PRO A 3 -20.78 0.57 -13.14
N LYS A 4 -20.68 0.44 -14.47
CA LYS A 4 -20.54 1.57 -15.42
C LYS A 4 -21.62 2.66 -15.29
N LEU A 5 -22.77 2.31 -14.72
CA LEU A 5 -23.91 3.22 -14.53
C LEU A 5 -23.68 4.28 -13.43
N SER A 6 -22.75 4.05 -12.48
CA SER A 6 -22.46 5.00 -11.39
C SER A 6 -21.30 5.97 -11.69
N MET A 7 -20.56 5.77 -12.79
CA MET A 7 -19.41 6.60 -13.16
C MET A 7 -19.70 8.12 -13.23
N PRO A 8 -20.78 8.61 -13.86
CA PRO A 8 -21.02 10.05 -13.94
C PRO A 8 -21.37 10.70 -12.59
N ILE A 9 -21.93 9.93 -11.64
CA ILE A 9 -22.18 10.40 -10.27
C ILE A 9 -20.87 10.44 -9.50
N ILE A 10 -20.06 9.38 -9.60
CA ILE A 10 -18.72 9.31 -8.99
C ILE A 10 -17.86 10.48 -9.48
N GLN A 11 -17.81 10.74 -10.79
CA GLN A 11 -17.05 11.86 -11.36
C GLN A 11 -17.51 13.22 -10.84
N ARG A 12 -18.82 13.42 -10.65
CA ARG A 12 -19.36 14.65 -10.05
C ARG A 12 -18.96 14.80 -8.59
N VAL A 13 -19.03 13.73 -7.80
CA VAL A 13 -18.60 13.72 -6.40
C VAL A 13 -17.10 13.99 -6.30
N GLN A 14 -16.29 13.34 -7.14
CA GLN A 14 -14.84 13.56 -7.22
C GLN A 14 -14.50 14.99 -7.59
N LYS A 15 -15.18 15.56 -8.58
CA LYS A 15 -15.00 16.97 -8.98
C LYS A 15 -15.36 17.92 -7.84
N LEU A 16 -16.46 17.65 -7.13
CA LEU A 16 -16.86 18.45 -5.98
C LEU A 16 -15.86 18.34 -4.82
N LEU A 17 -15.32 17.14 -4.57
CA LEU A 17 -14.28 16.91 -3.56
C LEU A 17 -12.97 17.62 -3.93
N ARG A 18 -12.55 17.63 -5.21
CA ARG A 18 -11.39 18.42 -5.64
C ARG A 18 -11.62 19.93 -5.48
N GLU A 19 -12.77 20.43 -5.94
CA GLU A 19 -13.04 21.88 -5.94
C GLU A 19 -13.34 22.45 -4.54
N LYS A 20 -13.84 21.63 -3.61
CA LYS A 20 -14.32 22.10 -2.28
C LYS A 20 -13.79 21.30 -1.08
N GLY A 21 -13.02 20.25 -1.31
CA GLY A 21 -12.54 19.35 -0.25
C GLY A 21 -11.31 19.86 0.48
N GLN A 22 -10.59 20.85 -0.04
CA GLN A 22 -9.44 21.47 0.64
C GLN A 22 -9.77 21.89 2.08
N GLY A 23 -10.88 22.61 2.29
CA GLY A 23 -11.26 23.07 3.63
C GLY A 23 -11.63 21.92 4.59
N LEU A 24 -12.13 20.80 4.07
CA LEU A 24 -12.39 19.60 4.89
C LEU A 24 -11.10 18.84 5.19
N PHE A 25 -10.17 18.83 4.23
CA PHE A 25 -8.86 18.24 4.33
C PHE A 25 -8.00 18.97 5.38
N ASP A 26 -7.93 20.30 5.30
CA ASP A 26 -7.18 21.13 6.26
C ASP A 26 -7.74 20.98 7.68
N LEU A 27 -9.07 20.79 7.83
CA LEU A 27 -9.72 20.58 9.13
C LEU A 27 -9.45 19.16 9.69
N ALA A 28 -9.27 18.17 8.82
CA ALA A 28 -9.02 16.78 9.17
C ALA A 28 -7.53 16.45 9.32
N ALA A 29 -6.64 17.23 8.72
CA ALA A 29 -5.18 17.07 8.72
C ALA A 29 -4.55 17.51 10.05
N THR A 30 -5.07 17.02 11.17
CA THR A 30 -4.48 17.21 12.50
C THR A 30 -3.70 15.95 12.91
N PRO A 31 -2.64 16.07 13.72
CA PRO A 31 -1.87 14.91 14.19
C PRO A 31 -2.74 13.85 14.87
N SER A 32 -3.75 14.26 15.67
CA SER A 32 -4.63 13.34 16.39
C SER A 32 -5.57 12.57 15.45
N THR A 33 -6.12 13.22 14.44
CA THR A 33 -6.96 12.56 13.43
C THR A 33 -6.13 11.59 12.60
N VAL A 34 -4.97 12.02 12.11
CA VAL A 34 -4.05 11.16 11.33
C VAL A 34 -3.64 9.94 12.15
N LYS A 35 -3.22 10.14 13.41
CA LYS A 35 -2.86 9.03 14.32
C LYS A 35 -4.01 8.04 14.53
N SER A 36 -5.24 8.53 14.62
CA SER A 36 -6.42 7.67 14.80
C SER A 36 -6.71 6.85 13.54
N ILE A 37 -6.56 7.44 12.36
CA ILE A 37 -6.73 6.75 11.07
C ILE A 37 -5.63 5.70 10.86
N LEU A 38 -4.37 6.04 11.15
CA LEU A 38 -3.23 5.12 10.97
C LEU A 38 -3.30 3.89 11.87
N LYS A 39 -3.97 3.98 13.02
CA LYS A 39 -4.16 2.84 13.93
C LYS A 39 -5.15 1.80 13.41
N GLU A 40 -6.07 2.16 12.51
CA GLU A 40 -7.06 1.21 11.97
C GLU A 40 -6.39 0.03 11.23
N PRO A 41 -5.43 0.25 10.31
CA PRO A 41 -4.76 -0.84 9.60
C PRO A 41 -3.62 -1.54 10.36
N TYR A 42 -3.12 -0.97 11.46
CA TYR A 42 -1.97 -1.48 12.19
C TYR A 42 -2.40 -2.50 13.24
N ALA A 43 -1.79 -3.69 13.24
CA ALA A 43 -1.90 -4.63 14.35
C ALA A 43 -1.00 -4.21 15.52
N VAL A 44 0.15 -3.61 15.23
CA VAL A 44 1.09 -3.10 16.23
C VAL A 44 0.85 -1.60 16.44
N GLU A 45 -0.21 -1.24 17.17
CA GLU A 45 -0.59 0.18 17.39
C GLU A 45 0.53 1.05 17.98
N LYS A 46 1.45 0.46 18.75
CA LYS A 46 2.61 1.18 19.32
C LYS A 46 3.61 1.67 18.27
N ALA A 47 3.60 1.10 17.07
CA ALA A 47 4.40 1.56 15.94
C ALA A 47 3.88 2.89 15.38
N VAL A 48 2.59 3.21 15.63
CA VAL A 48 2.01 4.52 15.30
C VAL A 48 2.43 5.57 16.34
N ASP A 49 3.68 6.01 16.22
CA ASP A 49 4.26 7.06 17.05
C ASP A 49 4.12 8.46 16.44
N ASP A 50 4.60 9.49 17.16
CA ASP A 50 4.47 10.87 16.70
C ASP A 50 5.40 11.19 15.52
N VAL A 51 6.49 10.43 15.34
CA VAL A 51 7.41 10.59 14.21
C VAL A 51 6.74 10.09 12.93
N LEU A 52 6.12 8.91 12.95
CA LEU A 52 5.37 8.38 11.82
C LEU A 52 4.25 9.33 11.41
N VAL A 53 3.50 9.83 12.40
CA VAL A 53 2.41 10.79 12.16
C VAL A 53 2.95 12.06 11.50
N ASP A 54 4.06 12.62 11.98
CA ASP A 54 4.66 13.83 11.42
C ASP A 54 5.17 13.63 9.99
N VAL A 55 5.85 12.50 9.72
CA VAL A 55 6.36 12.14 8.40
C VAL A 55 5.25 11.98 7.37
N LEU A 56 4.10 11.43 7.78
CA LEU A 56 2.95 11.26 6.89
C LEU A 56 2.10 12.53 6.77
N LEU A 57 2.01 13.34 7.82
CA LEU A 57 1.22 14.58 7.82
C LEU A 57 1.93 15.72 7.10
N THR A 58 3.25 15.88 7.27
CA THR A 58 3.99 17.03 6.71
C THR A 58 3.81 17.18 5.20
N PRO A 59 3.91 16.12 4.37
CA PRO A 59 3.66 16.21 2.93
C PRO A 59 2.22 16.65 2.60
N LEU A 60 1.25 16.25 3.43
CA LEU A 60 -0.17 16.59 3.25
C LEU A 60 -0.45 18.08 3.48
N LEU A 61 0.42 18.80 4.19
CA LEU A 61 0.26 20.23 4.47
C LEU A 61 0.85 21.13 3.35
N THR A 62 1.43 20.54 2.31
CA THR A 62 1.99 21.29 1.18
C THR A 62 0.92 21.71 0.16
N GLU A 63 1.16 22.81 -0.55
CA GLU A 63 0.25 23.30 -1.59
C GLU A 63 0.05 22.22 -2.68
N GLY A 64 -1.21 21.92 -2.99
CA GLY A 64 -1.59 20.89 -3.97
C GLY A 64 -1.60 19.45 -3.44
N ALA A 65 -1.28 19.21 -2.16
CA ALA A 65 -1.29 17.86 -1.61
C ALA A 65 -2.70 17.24 -1.51
N SER A 66 -3.71 18.07 -1.26
CA SER A 66 -5.11 17.63 -1.23
C SER A 66 -5.54 17.04 -2.58
N ASP A 67 -5.11 17.62 -3.71
CA ASP A 67 -5.38 17.10 -5.05
C ASP A 67 -4.78 15.70 -5.21
N VAL A 68 -3.55 15.47 -4.73
CA VAL A 68 -2.92 14.14 -4.77
C VAL A 68 -3.66 13.12 -3.91
N VAL A 69 -4.11 13.52 -2.72
CA VAL A 69 -4.91 12.65 -1.84
C VAL A 69 -6.26 12.34 -2.48
N PHE A 70 -6.97 13.34 -3.00
CA PHE A 70 -8.23 13.13 -3.68
C PHE A 70 -8.05 12.25 -4.90
N ASP A 71 -6.96 12.38 -5.66
CA ASP A 71 -6.66 11.52 -6.80
C ASP A 71 -6.42 10.09 -6.35
N THR A 72 -5.68 9.89 -5.25
CA THR A 72 -5.44 8.57 -4.68
C THR A 72 -6.74 7.91 -4.20
N LEU A 73 -7.65 8.67 -3.58
CA LEU A 73 -8.96 8.18 -3.12
C LEU A 73 -9.97 7.99 -4.26
N SER A 74 -9.84 8.76 -5.34
CA SER A 74 -10.80 8.84 -6.45
C SER A 74 -10.44 7.94 -7.62
N TYR A 75 -9.16 7.72 -7.88
CA TYR A 75 -8.70 6.97 -9.02
C TYR A 75 -8.64 5.48 -8.68
N SER A 76 -8.97 4.62 -9.65
CA SER A 76 -8.71 3.19 -9.52
C SER A 76 -7.20 3.01 -9.40
N ALA A 77 -6.73 2.52 -8.25
CA ALA A 77 -5.33 2.33 -7.89
C ALA A 77 -4.55 1.50 -8.92
N GLY A 78 -4.11 2.14 -10.02
CA GLY A 78 -3.29 1.55 -11.07
C GLY A 78 -3.77 0.18 -11.60
N PRO A 79 -2.88 -0.55 -12.30
CA PRO A 79 -3.06 -1.98 -12.50
C PRO A 79 -2.91 -2.73 -11.17
N LEU A 80 -3.74 -3.76 -10.97
CA LEU A 80 -3.67 -4.63 -9.80
C LEU A 80 -2.34 -5.39 -9.75
N PRO A 81 -1.88 -5.85 -8.57
CA PRO A 81 -0.68 -6.68 -8.46
C PRO A 81 -0.71 -7.89 -9.41
N GLU A 82 -1.87 -8.54 -9.57
CA GLU A 82 -2.04 -9.65 -10.51
C GLU A 82 -1.78 -9.25 -11.97
N GLN A 83 -2.18 -8.03 -12.36
CA GLN A 83 -1.96 -7.51 -13.72
C GLN A 83 -0.50 -7.13 -13.93
N GLN A 84 0.14 -6.56 -12.91
CA GLN A 84 1.58 -6.23 -12.95
C GLN A 84 2.43 -7.50 -13.08
N LEU A 85 2.16 -8.52 -12.28
CA LEU A 85 2.87 -9.80 -12.34
C LEU A 85 2.68 -10.51 -13.68
N ALA A 86 1.46 -10.51 -14.22
CA ALA A 86 1.19 -11.05 -15.56
C ALA A 86 1.97 -10.29 -16.65
N SER A 87 2.00 -8.95 -16.57
CA SER A 87 2.71 -8.11 -17.53
C SER A 87 4.22 -8.37 -17.48
N LEU A 88 4.80 -8.46 -16.27
CA LEU A 88 6.23 -8.71 -16.09
C LEU A 88 6.63 -10.08 -16.65
N ALA A 89 5.83 -11.12 -16.38
CA ALA A 89 6.06 -12.45 -16.90
C ALA A 89 6.02 -12.51 -18.44
N ALA A 90 5.27 -11.61 -19.09
CA ALA A 90 5.23 -11.51 -20.55
C ALA A 90 6.46 -10.82 -21.15
N THR A 91 7.15 -9.96 -20.38
CA THR A 91 8.27 -9.15 -20.88
C THR A 91 9.64 -9.64 -20.45
N GLN A 92 9.73 -10.41 -19.36
CA GLN A 92 10.99 -10.87 -18.79
C GLN A 92 10.85 -12.27 -18.22
N SER A 93 11.72 -13.18 -18.64
CA SER A 93 11.69 -14.60 -18.29
C SER A 93 12.40 -14.94 -16.97
N ASP A 94 13.19 -14.02 -16.41
CA ASP A 94 13.94 -14.21 -15.16
C ASP A 94 13.81 -12.96 -14.28
N PHE A 95 12.72 -12.88 -13.52
CA PHE A 95 12.42 -11.79 -12.60
C PHE A 95 11.85 -12.36 -11.29
N PRO A 96 12.69 -12.62 -10.28
CA PRO A 96 12.23 -13.22 -9.03
C PRO A 96 11.43 -12.21 -8.21
N VAL A 97 10.25 -12.63 -7.74
CA VAL A 97 9.36 -11.83 -6.91
C VAL A 97 9.12 -12.55 -5.59
N TRP A 98 9.38 -11.86 -4.49
CA TRP A 98 9.00 -12.29 -3.15
C TRP A 98 7.95 -11.33 -2.61
N VAL A 99 6.90 -11.87 -1.99
CA VAL A 99 5.82 -11.11 -1.38
C VAL A 99 5.81 -11.39 0.12
N CYS A 100 5.63 -10.36 0.93
CA CYS A 100 5.26 -10.53 2.34
C CYS A 100 4.07 -9.65 2.68
N TYR A 101 3.26 -10.08 3.63
CA TYR A 101 2.08 -9.34 4.10
C TYR A 101 1.79 -9.67 5.56
N GLY A 102 1.15 -8.76 6.29
CA GLY A 102 0.69 -9.02 7.65
C GLY A 102 -0.60 -9.84 7.67
N LYS A 103 -0.65 -10.89 8.48
CA LYS A 103 -1.84 -11.76 8.60
C LYS A 103 -3.02 -11.06 9.26
N SER A 104 -2.76 -9.99 10.00
CA SER A 104 -3.76 -9.16 10.67
C SER A 104 -4.14 -7.92 9.86
N ASP A 105 -3.70 -7.80 8.60
CA ASP A 105 -4.10 -6.71 7.70
C ASP A 105 -5.62 -6.72 7.45
N PRO A 106 -6.37 -5.67 7.87
CA PRO A 106 -7.81 -5.61 7.69
C PRO A 106 -8.22 -5.21 6.25
N TRP A 107 -7.30 -4.67 5.46
CA TRP A 107 -7.57 -4.10 4.15
C TRP A 107 -7.23 -5.07 3.01
N THR A 108 -6.24 -5.94 3.20
CA THR A 108 -5.82 -6.92 2.19
C THR A 108 -6.20 -8.35 2.58
N PRO A 109 -7.21 -8.97 1.93
CA PRO A 109 -7.61 -10.34 2.25
C PRO A 109 -6.44 -11.34 2.08
N PRO A 110 -6.04 -12.10 3.11
CA PRO A 110 -4.91 -13.04 3.03
C PRO A 110 -5.00 -14.01 1.86
N ALA A 111 -6.18 -14.58 1.61
CA ALA A 111 -6.40 -15.50 0.50
C ALA A 111 -6.12 -14.88 -0.89
N ARG A 112 -6.27 -13.56 -1.04
CA ARG A 112 -5.94 -12.86 -2.28
C ARG A 112 -4.42 -12.79 -2.47
N VAL A 113 -3.66 -12.52 -1.41
CA VAL A 113 -2.20 -12.44 -1.44
C VAL A 113 -1.58 -13.82 -1.64
N GLU A 114 -2.10 -14.84 -0.94
CA GLU A 114 -1.64 -16.23 -1.09
C GLU A 114 -1.78 -16.75 -2.52
N ARG A 115 -2.84 -16.34 -3.24
CA ARG A 115 -3.03 -16.67 -4.65
C ARG A 115 -1.93 -16.12 -5.57
N LEU A 116 -1.14 -15.12 -5.16
CA LEU A 116 -0.05 -14.60 -5.97
C LEU A 116 1.04 -15.67 -6.22
N LYS A 117 1.13 -16.72 -5.38
CA LYS A 117 2.00 -17.88 -5.59
C LYS A 117 1.76 -18.61 -6.92
N THR A 118 0.62 -18.39 -7.57
CA THR A 118 0.32 -19.04 -8.87
C THR A 118 1.06 -18.40 -10.05
N PHE A 119 1.64 -17.21 -9.87
CA PHE A 119 2.42 -16.54 -10.91
C PHE A 119 3.84 -17.11 -10.92
N GLN A 120 4.35 -17.46 -12.11
CA GLN A 120 5.66 -18.10 -12.26
C GLN A 120 6.82 -17.26 -11.68
N SER A 121 6.74 -15.94 -11.74
CA SER A 121 7.75 -15.03 -11.17
C SER A 121 7.75 -14.99 -9.64
N VAL A 122 6.66 -15.42 -8.98
CA VAL A 122 6.53 -15.35 -7.52
C VAL A 122 7.13 -16.61 -6.89
N GLU A 123 8.35 -16.47 -6.38
CA GLU A 123 9.08 -17.58 -5.73
C GLU A 123 8.59 -17.82 -4.30
N ARG A 124 8.20 -16.76 -3.59
CA ARG A 124 7.79 -16.80 -2.17
C ARG A 124 6.65 -15.84 -1.89
N VAL A 125 5.71 -16.28 -1.06
CA VAL A 125 4.75 -15.42 -0.37
C VAL A 125 4.77 -15.79 1.11
N VAL A 126 5.09 -14.82 1.96
CA VAL A 126 5.32 -15.00 3.40
C VAL A 126 4.26 -14.22 4.18
N ALA A 127 3.48 -14.94 4.97
CA ALA A 127 2.46 -14.37 5.84
C ALA A 127 3.06 -14.11 7.23
N LEU A 128 3.06 -12.86 7.68
CA LEU A 128 3.71 -12.42 8.91
C LEU A 128 2.70 -12.38 10.06
N ASP A 129 2.94 -13.19 11.09
CA ASP A 129 2.14 -13.19 12.31
C ASP A 129 2.40 -11.91 13.14
N GLY A 130 1.33 -11.34 13.69
CA GLY A 130 1.41 -10.14 14.52
C GLY A 130 1.57 -8.82 13.77
N ALA A 131 1.56 -8.83 12.43
CA ALA A 131 1.64 -7.64 11.59
C ALA A 131 0.31 -7.32 10.89
N GLY A 132 0.01 -6.03 10.75
CA GLY A 132 -1.13 -5.49 10.00
C GLY A 132 -0.76 -5.09 8.57
N HIS A 133 -1.32 -3.97 8.11
CA HIS A 133 -1.17 -3.51 6.73
C HIS A 133 0.24 -3.04 6.36
N CYS A 134 1.01 -2.56 7.34
CA CYS A 134 2.33 -1.97 7.12
C CYS A 134 3.41 -2.81 7.82
N PRO A 135 3.61 -4.09 7.42
CA PRO A 135 4.49 -5.01 8.15
C PRO A 135 5.94 -4.53 8.23
N HIS A 136 6.39 -3.70 7.28
CA HIS A 136 7.73 -3.13 7.25
C HIS A 136 7.97 -2.10 8.36
N ASP A 137 6.94 -1.40 8.79
CA ASP A 137 6.99 -0.44 9.89
C ASP A 137 6.63 -1.12 11.22
N GLU A 138 5.64 -2.02 11.20
CA GLU A 138 5.13 -2.71 12.38
C GLU A 138 6.07 -3.77 12.95
N THR A 139 6.72 -4.54 12.06
CA THR A 139 7.56 -5.69 12.40
C THR A 139 8.83 -5.73 11.54
N PRO A 140 9.68 -4.68 11.57
CA PRO A 140 10.90 -4.62 10.77
C PRO A 140 11.86 -5.78 11.06
N GLU A 141 11.82 -6.36 12.26
CA GLU A 141 12.58 -7.55 12.64
C GLU A 141 12.16 -8.81 11.86
N LEU A 142 10.93 -8.86 11.31
CA LEU A 142 10.46 -9.93 10.45
C LEU A 142 10.67 -9.60 8.96
N VAL A 143 10.47 -8.35 8.56
CA VAL A 143 10.59 -7.92 7.16
C VAL A 143 12.04 -7.75 6.71
N ASN A 144 12.89 -7.11 7.51
CA ASN A 144 14.26 -6.80 7.11
C ASN A 144 15.10 -8.05 6.79
N PRO A 145 15.02 -9.16 7.56
CA PRO A 145 15.70 -10.40 7.18
C PRO A 145 15.23 -10.97 5.84
N LEU A 146 13.93 -10.89 5.51
CA LEU A 146 13.39 -11.33 4.23
C LEU A 146 13.93 -10.48 3.07
N LEU A 147 14.04 -9.15 3.26
CA LEU A 147 14.63 -8.25 2.28
C LEU A 147 16.11 -8.57 2.06
N LEU A 148 16.89 -8.77 3.12
CA LEU A 148 18.30 -9.13 3.01
C LEU A 148 18.52 -10.48 2.33
N GLU A 149 17.68 -11.46 2.65
CA GLU A 149 17.69 -12.78 2.01
C GLU A 149 17.37 -12.66 0.51
N PHE A 150 16.36 -11.87 0.14
CA PHE A 150 16.03 -11.60 -1.26
C PHE A 150 17.18 -10.89 -1.99
N LEU A 151 17.81 -9.89 -1.38
CA LEU A 151 18.97 -9.19 -1.96
C LEU A 151 20.15 -10.13 -2.19
N ASN A 152 20.41 -11.08 -1.30
CA ASN A 152 21.44 -12.10 -1.52
C ASN A 152 21.06 -13.02 -2.67
N ARG A 153 19.79 -13.46 -2.73
CA ARG A 153 19.27 -14.31 -3.82
C ARG A 153 19.50 -13.68 -5.19
N ILE A 154 19.20 -12.40 -5.37
CA ILE A 154 19.37 -11.73 -6.69
C ILE A 154 20.84 -11.46 -7.03
N ARG A 155 21.72 -11.31 -6.04
CA ARG A 155 23.17 -11.14 -6.25
C ARG A 155 23.85 -12.41 -6.71
N GLU A 156 23.41 -13.57 -6.23
CA GLU A 156 23.92 -14.87 -6.69
C GLU A 156 23.57 -15.16 -8.15
N VAL A 157 22.47 -14.57 -8.65
CA VAL A 157 21.99 -14.74 -10.04
C VAL A 157 22.64 -13.76 -11.02
N THR A 158 23.18 -12.63 -10.54
CA THR A 158 23.85 -11.62 -11.37
C THR A 158 25.36 -11.63 -11.06
N PRO A 159 26.21 -12.34 -11.82
CA PRO A 159 27.66 -12.27 -11.63
C PRO A 159 28.13 -10.84 -11.87
N SER A 160 29.05 -10.38 -11.03
CA SER A 160 29.71 -9.06 -11.15
C SER A 160 30.46 -8.90 -12.46
#